data_AF-A0A9W7CKD9-F1
#
_entry.id   AF-A0A9W7CKD9-F1
#
_cell.length_a   1.000
_cell.length_b   1.000
_cell.length_c   1.000
_cell.angle_alpha   90.00
_cell.angle_beta   90.00
_cell.angle_gamma   90.00
#
_symmetry.space_group_name_H-M   'P 1'
#
loop_
_entity.id
_entity.type
_entity.pdbx_description
1 polymer ?
#
loop_
_entity_poly.entity_id
_entity_poly.type
_entity_poly.pdbx_seq_one_letter_code
_entity_poly.pdbx_strand_id
1 'polypeptide(L)'
;MASPTLLFQGSAWLLQEPKTTFYSPRYTQESVCVRSQLLPFWSRPQVVLQLGQTDFVVLSSGPADASKRSGDPKESKKLLQLTVRPLDDVRRAQMYQTAARAQLLELFVDVEHTRERLLRCLRGEEKEEAEPGKKLLDDAFAALERAQQSRDKVKALELYKEAERGFWEAEKVVPDERSREFLRARRGDLQRTIRGLEMEMNEAARTLASNAAIPASAVAPPVAPQVHEAVAAPPTMDINARLEELRRFAAQQDAAQTPRGERTDLAARLAALKNEKAGPAPAVEDLTERLRRLRGDTDVKVGAAIEGDNADRKSAVDRVIEQVTDEIALGIEDDDIDEDEELDESDSDSKSDNSSSSRSSRSSSSSSSESNKSREAGKKSKKTK
;
A
#
# COMPACT_ATOMS: atom_id res chain seq x y z
N MET A 1 -5.12 6.18 32.31
CA MET A 1 -5.85 6.98 31.29
C MET A 1 -5.45 6.40 29.94
N ALA A 2 -6.38 5.88 29.14
CA ALA A 2 -6.03 5.38 27.81
C ALA A 2 -5.54 6.55 26.95
N SER A 3 -4.40 6.40 26.28
CA SER A 3 -3.88 7.39 25.35
C SER A 3 -4.85 7.56 24.17
N PRO A 4 -5.05 8.77 23.64
CA PRO A 4 -5.89 8.96 22.46
C PRO A 4 -5.28 8.22 21.27
N THR A 5 -6.08 7.39 20.60
CA THR A 5 -5.66 6.69 19.38
C THR A 5 -5.83 7.62 18.19
N LEU A 6 -4.75 7.91 17.47
CA LEU A 6 -4.77 8.71 16.25
C LEU A 6 -5.35 7.87 15.10
N LEU A 7 -6.48 8.29 14.55
CA LEU A 7 -7.19 7.59 13.46
C LEU A 7 -6.78 8.13 12.08
N PHE A 8 -6.60 9.44 11.99
CA PHE A 8 -6.33 10.13 10.73
C PHE A 8 -5.58 11.44 10.99
N GLN A 9 -4.66 11.77 10.09
CA GLN A 9 -3.99 13.05 10.03
C GLN A 9 -3.85 13.47 8.57
N GLY A 10 -4.15 14.74 8.28
CA GLY A 10 -4.04 15.29 6.93
C GLY A 10 -4.46 16.75 6.88
N SER A 11 -4.82 17.22 5.70
CA SER A 11 -5.36 18.56 5.47
C SER A 11 -6.77 18.50 4.90
N ALA A 12 -7.62 19.44 5.28
CA ALA A 12 -8.90 19.69 4.64
C ALA A 12 -9.02 21.17 4.27
N TRP A 13 -9.95 21.45 3.38
CA TRP A 13 -10.24 22.79 2.87
C TRP A 13 -11.58 23.27 3.42
N LEU A 14 -11.61 24.48 3.92
CA LEU A 14 -12.83 25.17 4.35
C LEU A 14 -13.21 26.19 3.30
N LEU A 15 -14.47 26.14 2.85
CA LEU A 15 -15.00 27.12 1.91
C LEU A 15 -15.24 28.45 2.64
N GLN A 16 -14.47 29.48 2.30
CA GLN A 16 -14.67 30.83 2.80
C GLN A 16 -15.77 31.54 2.02
N GLU A 17 -15.65 31.52 0.68
CA GLU A 17 -16.56 32.23 -0.22
C GLU A 17 -16.95 31.29 -1.37
N PRO A 18 -18.26 31.08 -1.63
CA PRO A 18 -18.69 30.31 -2.80
C PRO A 18 -18.38 31.06 -4.09
N LYS A 19 -18.46 30.35 -5.22
CA LYS A 19 -18.32 30.94 -6.54
C LYS A 19 -19.29 32.09 -6.73
N THR A 20 -18.77 33.17 -7.29
CA THR A 20 -19.56 34.32 -7.73
C THR A 20 -19.42 34.48 -9.23
N THR A 21 -20.12 35.46 -9.82
CA THR A 21 -19.96 35.78 -11.24
C THR A 21 -18.56 36.27 -11.60
N PHE A 22 -17.81 36.80 -10.62
CA PHE A 22 -16.52 37.47 -10.85
C PHE A 22 -15.33 36.63 -10.39
N TYR A 23 -15.51 35.72 -9.43
CA TYR A 23 -14.42 34.97 -8.81
C TYR A 23 -14.76 33.50 -8.58
N SER A 24 -13.72 32.65 -8.64
CA SER A 24 -13.78 31.25 -8.22
C SER A 24 -14.01 31.13 -6.72
N PRO A 25 -14.51 29.97 -6.23
CA PRO A 25 -14.65 29.74 -4.80
C PRO A 25 -13.30 29.89 -4.08
N ARG A 26 -13.32 30.45 -2.87
CA ARG A 26 -12.14 30.64 -2.04
C ARG A 26 -12.12 29.65 -0.90
N TYR A 27 -10.96 29.02 -0.72
CA TYR A 27 -10.74 27.99 0.27
C TYR A 27 -9.59 28.36 1.21
N THR A 28 -9.68 27.92 2.46
CA THR A 28 -8.58 27.92 3.42
C THR A 28 -8.20 26.50 3.72
N GLN A 29 -6.90 26.19 3.67
CA GLN A 29 -6.40 24.90 4.08
C GLN A 29 -6.21 24.90 5.59
N GLU A 30 -6.76 23.89 6.25
CA GLU A 30 -6.63 23.66 7.69
C GLU A 30 -6.10 22.26 7.93
N SER A 31 -5.34 22.11 9.03
CA SER A 31 -4.93 20.78 9.49
C SER A 31 -6.13 20.04 10.06
N VAL A 32 -6.24 18.76 9.72
CA VAL A 32 -7.29 17.87 10.21
C VAL A 32 -6.66 16.66 10.88
N CYS A 33 -7.06 16.42 12.12
CA CYS A 33 -6.69 15.26 12.89
C CYS A 33 -7.95 14.62 13.46
N VAL A 34 -8.09 13.30 13.34
CA VAL A 34 -9.18 12.53 13.94
C VAL A 34 -8.58 11.56 14.93
N ARG A 35 -9.11 11.56 16.15
CA ARG A 35 -8.66 10.69 17.24
C ARG A 35 -9.83 10.06 17.97
N SER A 36 -9.65 8.83 18.44
CA SER A 36 -10.57 8.18 19.38
C SER A 36 -10.11 8.50 20.80
N GLN A 37 -10.97 9.14 21.60
CA GLN A 37 -10.63 9.56 22.95
C GLN A 37 -11.77 9.22 23.93
N LEU A 38 -11.41 8.60 25.05
CA LEU A 38 -12.32 8.44 26.18
C LEU A 38 -12.36 9.74 26.99
N LEU A 39 -13.51 10.43 26.96
CA LEU A 39 -13.71 11.65 27.75
C LEU A 39 -14.21 11.30 29.17
N PRO A 40 -13.88 12.12 30.20
CA PRO A 40 -14.17 11.79 31.59
C PRO A 40 -15.65 11.54 31.93
N PHE A 41 -16.57 12.07 31.13
CA PHE A 41 -18.01 12.01 31.34
C PHE A 41 -18.72 10.97 30.46
N TRP A 42 -17.98 10.23 29.61
CA TRP A 42 -18.54 9.18 28.77
C TRP A 42 -17.93 7.82 29.08
N SER A 43 -18.76 6.78 29.02
CA SER A 43 -18.35 5.40 29.22
C SER A 43 -17.73 4.76 27.99
N ARG A 44 -17.94 5.36 26.81
CA ARG A 44 -17.41 4.87 25.53
C ARG A 44 -16.48 5.92 24.90
N PRO A 45 -15.39 5.51 24.24
CA PRO A 45 -14.56 6.39 23.43
C PRO A 45 -15.42 7.14 22.41
N GLN A 46 -15.16 8.42 22.22
CA GLN A 46 -15.77 9.22 21.17
C GLN A 46 -14.75 9.62 20.14
N VAL A 47 -15.23 9.83 18.91
CA VAL A 47 -14.43 10.37 17.83
C VAL A 47 -14.35 11.89 17.96
N VAL A 48 -13.12 12.37 18.15
CA VAL A 48 -12.80 13.80 18.24
C VAL A 48 -12.08 14.21 16.97
N LEU A 49 -12.65 15.20 16.28
CA LEU A 49 -12.06 15.87 15.14
C LEU A 49 -11.41 17.17 15.61
N GLN A 50 -10.10 17.29 15.42
CA GLN A 50 -9.37 18.53 15.55
C GLN A 50 -9.25 19.17 14.17
N LEU A 51 -9.73 20.40 14.04
CA LEU A 51 -9.65 21.22 12.84
C LEU A 51 -8.91 22.51 13.20
N GLY A 52 -7.66 22.65 12.74
CA GLY A 52 -6.75 23.69 13.19
C GLY A 52 -6.54 23.64 14.71
N GLN A 53 -6.97 24.70 15.39
CA GLN A 53 -6.88 24.81 16.86
C GLN A 53 -8.14 24.37 17.60
N THR A 54 -9.21 24.02 16.89
CA THR A 54 -10.52 23.73 17.50
C THR A 54 -10.81 22.23 17.53
N ASP A 55 -11.19 21.74 18.70
CA ASP A 55 -11.63 20.36 18.90
C ASP A 55 -13.15 20.24 18.83
N PHE A 56 -13.61 19.21 18.12
CA PHE A 56 -15.01 18.90 17.93
C PHE A 56 -15.30 17.42 18.23
N VAL A 57 -16.41 17.15 18.90
CA VAL A 57 -16.98 15.81 18.99
C VAL A 57 -17.87 15.58 17.77
N VAL A 58 -17.62 14.49 17.04
CA VAL A 58 -18.36 14.14 15.84
C VAL A 58 -19.59 13.32 16.22
N LEU A 59 -20.78 13.74 15.78
CA LEU A 59 -22.04 13.04 16.02
C LEU A 59 -22.48 12.23 14.81
N SER A 60 -22.34 12.81 13.62
CA SER A 60 -22.65 12.15 12.35
C SER A 60 -21.78 12.72 11.24
N SER A 61 -21.52 11.88 10.22
CA SER A 61 -20.69 12.24 9.08
C SER A 61 -21.25 11.62 7.80
N GLY A 62 -21.37 12.41 6.74
CA GLY A 62 -21.83 11.93 5.44
C GLY A 62 -21.15 12.64 4.27
N PRO A 63 -21.10 12.00 3.09
CA PRO A 63 -20.69 12.68 1.88
C PRO A 63 -21.76 13.69 1.46
N ALA A 64 -21.33 14.81 0.88
CA ALA A 64 -22.22 15.79 0.30
C ALA A 64 -21.71 16.25 -1.09
N ASP A 65 -22.53 17.03 -1.77
CA ASP A 65 -22.27 17.49 -3.13
C ASP A 65 -21.49 18.80 -3.12
N ALA A 66 -20.20 18.72 -3.46
CA ALA A 66 -19.29 19.85 -3.46
C ALA A 66 -19.71 20.94 -4.46
N SER A 67 -20.18 20.53 -5.64
CA SER A 67 -20.57 21.45 -6.72
C SER A 67 -21.77 22.32 -6.34
N LYS A 68 -22.75 21.73 -5.63
CA LYS A 68 -23.91 22.47 -5.11
C LYS A 68 -23.50 23.49 -4.07
N ARG A 69 -22.52 23.16 -3.23
CA ARG A 69 -22.12 24.01 -2.12
C ARG A 69 -21.18 25.13 -2.53
N SER A 70 -20.21 24.84 -3.40
CA SER A 70 -19.28 25.83 -3.93
C SER A 70 -19.91 26.67 -5.05
N GLY A 71 -20.98 26.19 -5.68
CA GLY A 71 -21.60 26.85 -6.83
C GLY A 71 -20.82 26.67 -8.13
N ASP A 72 -19.76 25.85 -8.13
CA ASP A 72 -18.98 25.53 -9.31
C ASP A 72 -19.30 24.12 -9.84
N PRO A 73 -19.88 23.97 -11.04
CA PRO A 73 -20.06 22.64 -11.64
C PRO A 73 -18.74 21.93 -11.96
N LYS A 74 -17.61 22.68 -12.02
CA LYS A 74 -16.27 22.12 -12.23
C LYS A 74 -15.51 21.85 -10.93
N GLU A 75 -16.20 21.83 -9.79
CA GLU A 75 -15.59 21.57 -8.48
C GLU A 75 -14.91 20.20 -8.44
N SER A 76 -13.59 20.18 -8.21
CA SER A 76 -12.81 18.95 -8.12
C SER A 76 -12.78 18.39 -6.70
N LYS A 77 -12.87 19.27 -5.69
CA LYS A 77 -12.88 18.88 -4.28
C LYS A 77 -14.13 18.09 -3.92
N LYS A 78 -14.01 17.21 -2.94
CA LYS A 78 -15.05 16.33 -2.42
C LYS A 78 -15.50 16.83 -1.07
N LEU A 79 -16.81 17.03 -0.92
CA LEU A 79 -17.41 17.57 0.29
C LEU A 79 -17.81 16.47 1.26
N LEU A 80 -17.56 16.73 2.54
CA LEU A 80 -18.04 16.00 3.69
C LEU A 80 -18.86 16.95 4.55
N GLN A 81 -20.04 16.49 4.99
CA GLN A 81 -20.90 17.21 5.90
C GLN A 81 -20.92 16.48 7.24
N LEU A 82 -20.55 17.20 8.30
CA LEU A 82 -20.41 16.68 9.64
C LEU A 82 -21.37 17.40 10.58
N THR A 83 -22.06 16.66 11.43
CA THR A 83 -22.75 17.24 12.58
C THR A 83 -21.83 17.08 13.78
N VAL A 84 -21.39 18.20 14.34
CA VAL A 84 -20.37 18.25 15.38
C VAL A 84 -20.80 19.08 16.58
N ARG A 85 -20.12 18.90 17.72
CA ARG A 85 -20.23 19.78 18.89
C ARG A 85 -18.84 20.24 19.31
N PRO A 86 -18.58 21.55 19.50
CA PRO A 86 -17.30 22.01 20.01
C PRO A 86 -17.01 21.37 21.37
N LEU A 87 -15.80 20.82 21.56
CA LEU A 87 -15.46 20.07 22.76
C LEU A 87 -15.56 20.92 24.03
N ASP A 88 -15.17 22.19 23.94
CA ASP A 88 -15.32 23.15 25.04
C ASP A 88 -16.78 23.40 25.42
N ASP A 89 -17.68 23.38 24.43
CA ASP A 89 -19.10 23.53 24.68
C ASP A 89 -19.68 22.28 25.34
N VAL A 90 -19.24 21.09 24.93
CA VAL A 90 -19.61 19.82 25.58
C VAL A 90 -19.14 19.82 27.04
N ARG A 91 -17.90 20.24 27.30
CA ARG A 91 -17.36 20.34 28.67
C ARG A 91 -18.17 21.31 29.53
N ARG A 92 -18.46 22.51 29.01
CA ARG A 92 -19.29 23.50 29.72
C ARG A 92 -20.71 22.99 29.95
N ALA A 93 -21.34 22.42 28.93
CA ALA A 93 -22.67 21.86 29.00
C ALA A 93 -22.77 20.76 30.07
N GLN A 94 -21.75 19.91 30.17
CA GLN A 94 -21.67 18.90 31.21
C GLN A 94 -21.50 19.52 32.60
N MET A 95 -20.62 20.51 32.76
CA MET A 95 -20.39 21.16 34.06
C MET A 95 -21.63 21.89 34.58
N TYR A 96 -22.38 22.55 33.71
CA TYR A 96 -23.57 23.32 34.08
C TYR A 96 -24.90 22.56 33.86
N GLN A 97 -24.83 21.29 33.45
CA GLN A 97 -26.00 20.45 33.13
C GLN A 97 -26.96 21.08 32.10
N THR A 98 -26.38 21.68 31.05
CA THR A 98 -27.13 22.28 29.93
C THR A 98 -26.98 21.44 28.67
N ALA A 99 -27.70 21.81 27.61
CA ALA A 99 -27.58 21.15 26.30
C ALA A 99 -26.41 21.73 25.50
N ALA A 100 -25.50 20.86 25.03
CA ALA A 100 -24.42 21.25 24.13
C ALA A 100 -24.96 21.55 22.71
N ARG A 101 -24.49 22.65 22.12
CA ARG A 101 -24.95 23.10 20.80
C ARG A 101 -24.35 22.24 19.70
N ALA A 102 -25.21 21.66 18.86
CA ALA A 102 -24.79 21.03 17.61
C ALA A 102 -24.58 22.07 16.51
N GLN A 103 -23.55 21.86 15.71
CA GLN A 103 -23.18 22.67 14.56
C GLN A 103 -22.96 21.78 13.35
N LEU A 104 -23.20 22.35 12.17
CA LEU A 104 -22.93 21.68 10.91
C LEU A 104 -21.61 22.21 10.35
N LEU A 105 -20.68 21.30 10.11
CA LEU A 105 -19.34 21.59 9.59
C LEU A 105 -19.19 20.97 8.20
N GLU A 106 -18.68 21.75 7.26
CA GLU A 106 -18.49 21.36 5.88
C GLU A 106 -17.00 21.36 5.56
N LEU A 107 -16.46 20.18 5.24
CA LEU A 107 -15.05 19.98 4.92
C LEU A 107 -14.89 19.54 3.48
N PHE A 108 -13.93 20.12 2.79
CA PHE A 108 -13.57 19.75 1.42
C PHE A 108 -12.23 19.02 1.41
N VAL A 109 -12.11 17.97 0.59
CA VAL A 109 -10.90 17.16 0.44
C VAL A 109 -10.63 16.95 -1.04
N ASP A 110 -9.38 16.96 -1.50
CA ASP A 110 -9.10 16.94 -2.95
C ASP A 110 -9.43 15.61 -3.62
N VAL A 111 -9.27 14.49 -2.89
CA VAL A 111 -9.38 13.13 -3.45
C VAL A 111 -10.50 12.34 -2.80
N GLU A 112 -11.25 11.59 -3.62
CA GLU A 112 -12.35 10.74 -3.19
C GLU A 112 -11.91 9.66 -2.20
N HIS A 113 -10.77 9.01 -2.46
CA HIS A 113 -10.20 8.01 -1.55
C HIS A 113 -9.92 8.59 -0.15
N THR A 114 -9.37 9.81 -0.08
CA THR A 114 -9.11 10.49 1.20
C THR A 114 -10.42 10.84 1.90
N ARG A 115 -11.45 11.27 1.15
CA ARG A 115 -12.79 11.48 1.69
C ARG A 115 -13.36 10.20 2.31
N GLU A 116 -13.30 9.08 1.60
CA GLU A 116 -13.81 7.78 2.10
C GLU A 116 -13.04 7.31 3.33
N ARG A 117 -11.70 7.43 3.31
CA ARG A 117 -10.85 7.11 4.47
C ARG A 117 -11.23 7.95 5.68
N LEU A 118 -11.37 9.27 5.50
CA LEU A 118 -11.76 10.19 6.56
C LEU A 118 -13.16 9.87 7.11
N LEU A 119 -14.15 9.59 6.24
CA LEU A 119 -15.49 9.18 6.66
C LEU A 119 -15.47 7.90 7.50
N ARG A 120 -14.65 6.91 7.12
CA ARG A 120 -14.50 5.66 7.88
C ARG A 120 -13.96 5.92 9.28
N CYS A 121 -12.89 6.73 9.39
CA CYS A 121 -12.33 7.15 10.67
C CYS A 121 -13.36 7.91 11.54
N LEU A 122 -14.14 8.81 10.92
CA LEU A 122 -15.15 9.62 11.61
C LEU A 122 -16.33 8.81 12.15
N ARG A 123 -16.68 7.70 11.51
CA ARG A 123 -17.73 6.79 11.97
C ARG A 123 -17.29 5.88 13.12
N GLY A 124 -16.01 5.90 13.47
CA GLY A 124 -15.45 4.90 14.37
C GLY A 124 -15.48 3.50 13.77
N GLU A 125 -15.58 3.39 12.43
CA GLU A 125 -15.33 2.14 11.68
C GLU A 125 -13.81 1.91 11.60
N GLU A 126 -13.12 2.18 12.69
CA GLU A 126 -11.73 1.78 12.85
C GLU A 126 -11.76 0.27 12.98
N LYS A 127 -11.35 -0.37 11.89
CA LYS A 127 -11.08 -1.79 11.86
C LYS A 127 -10.01 -2.11 12.91
N GLU A 128 -10.45 -2.57 14.08
CA GLU A 128 -9.76 -3.63 14.83
C GLU A 128 -9.64 -4.94 13.99
N GLU A 129 -10.18 -4.97 12.78
CA GLU A 129 -9.67 -5.80 11.71
C GLU A 129 -8.37 -5.18 11.16
N ALA A 130 -7.24 -5.44 11.84
CA ALA A 130 -6.06 -5.76 11.05
C ALA A 130 -6.55 -6.68 9.93
N GLU A 131 -6.45 -6.23 8.68
CA GLU A 131 -7.04 -6.93 7.54
C GLU A 131 -6.79 -8.41 7.76
N PRO A 132 -7.81 -9.28 7.72
CA PRO A 132 -7.59 -10.69 8.04
C PRO A 132 -6.39 -11.24 7.26
N GLY A 133 -6.17 -10.74 6.04
CA GLY A 133 -4.96 -10.97 5.24
C GLY A 133 -3.65 -10.51 5.89
N LYS A 134 -3.58 -9.32 6.50
CA LYS A 134 -2.36 -8.82 7.16
C LYS A 134 -1.97 -9.67 8.36
N LYS A 135 -2.92 -10.01 9.25
CA LYS A 135 -2.65 -10.94 10.37
C LYS A 135 -2.19 -12.32 9.86
N LEU A 136 -2.89 -12.86 8.85
CA LEU A 136 -2.51 -14.15 8.24
C LEU A 136 -1.11 -14.11 7.60
N LEU A 137 -0.74 -12.99 6.98
CA LEU A 137 0.59 -12.81 6.40
C LEU A 137 1.66 -12.68 7.49
N ASP A 138 1.44 -11.85 8.51
CA ASP A 138 2.36 -11.67 9.63
C ASP A 138 2.61 -13.01 10.35
N ASP A 139 1.55 -13.80 10.59
CA ASP A 139 1.63 -15.13 11.18
C ASP A 139 2.39 -16.11 10.25
N ALA A 140 2.13 -16.08 8.94
CA ALA A 140 2.82 -16.93 7.95
C ALA A 140 4.32 -16.60 7.86
N PHE A 141 4.68 -15.32 7.88
CA PHE A 141 6.08 -14.88 7.91
C PHE A 141 6.77 -15.25 9.22
N ALA A 142 6.08 -15.10 10.35
CA ALA A 142 6.63 -15.52 11.65
C ALA A 142 6.84 -17.04 11.70
N ALA A 143 5.92 -17.85 11.17
CA ALA A 143 6.10 -19.30 11.05
C ALA A 143 7.29 -19.66 10.14
N LEU A 144 7.44 -18.95 9.01
CA LEU A 144 8.56 -19.12 8.09
C LEU A 144 9.91 -18.81 8.75
N GLU A 145 10.00 -17.70 9.48
CA GLU A 145 11.22 -17.29 10.17
C GLU A 145 11.61 -18.32 11.24
N ARG A 146 10.63 -18.80 12.03
CA ARG A 146 10.85 -19.89 12.98
C ARG A 146 11.31 -21.18 12.30
N ALA A 147 10.77 -21.48 11.11
CA ALA A 147 11.19 -22.66 10.34
C ALA A 147 12.67 -22.57 9.94
N GLN A 148 13.13 -21.39 9.54
CA GLN A 148 14.53 -21.14 9.16
C GLN A 148 15.49 -21.18 10.35
N GLN A 149 15.04 -20.73 11.52
CA GLN A 149 15.83 -20.74 12.75
C GLN A 149 15.82 -22.12 13.45
N SER A 150 14.89 -23.01 13.09
CA SER A 150 14.80 -24.34 13.67
C SER A 150 15.99 -25.22 13.27
N ARG A 151 16.70 -25.74 14.26
CA ARG A 151 17.77 -26.76 14.07
C ARG A 151 17.21 -28.17 13.86
N ASP A 152 15.96 -28.39 14.23
CA ASP A 152 15.27 -29.67 14.09
C ASP A 152 14.53 -29.71 12.77
N LYS A 153 14.90 -30.68 11.90
CA LYS A 153 14.33 -30.85 10.56
C LYS A 153 12.85 -31.21 10.61
N VAL A 154 12.39 -31.95 11.64
CA VAL A 154 10.98 -32.34 11.77
C VAL A 154 10.12 -31.12 12.09
N LYS A 155 10.54 -30.33 13.08
CA LYS A 155 9.85 -29.09 13.45
C LYS A 155 9.91 -28.04 12.36
N ALA A 156 11.04 -27.92 11.66
CA ALA A 156 11.17 -27.01 10.52
C ALA A 156 10.15 -27.33 9.43
N LEU A 157 9.95 -28.62 9.13
CA LEU A 157 9.00 -29.10 8.13
C LEU A 157 7.56 -28.79 8.52
N GLU A 158 7.18 -28.97 9.79
CA GLU A 158 5.86 -28.57 10.30
C GLU A 158 5.63 -27.06 10.16
N LEU A 159 6.61 -26.24 10.53
CA LEU A 159 6.54 -24.78 10.44
C LEU A 159 6.48 -24.28 8.97
N TYR A 160 7.19 -24.95 8.04
CA TYR A 160 7.05 -24.64 6.61
C TYR A 160 5.66 -24.97 6.08
N LYS A 161 5.02 -26.05 6.54
CA LYS A 161 3.63 -26.39 6.19
C LYS A 161 2.63 -25.41 6.79
N GLU A 162 2.89 -24.90 8.00
CA GLU A 162 2.09 -23.86 8.63
C GLU A 162 2.17 -22.54 7.86
N ALA A 163 3.38 -22.14 7.46
CA ALA A 163 3.60 -20.96 6.63
C ALA A 163 2.90 -21.08 5.26
N GLU A 164 2.98 -22.23 4.58
CA GLU A 164 2.29 -22.45 3.29
C GLU A 164 0.77 -22.30 3.40
N ARG A 165 0.19 -22.82 4.50
CA ARG A 165 -1.24 -22.66 4.80
C ARG A 165 -1.60 -21.20 5.03
N GLY A 166 -0.81 -20.48 5.84
CA GLY A 166 -1.03 -19.05 6.09
C GLY A 166 -1.00 -18.22 4.81
N PHE A 167 -0.04 -18.49 3.91
CA PHE A 167 0.01 -17.82 2.60
C PHE A 167 -1.17 -18.20 1.68
N TRP A 168 -1.69 -19.43 1.77
CA TRP A 168 -2.89 -19.83 1.00
C TRP A 168 -4.16 -19.15 1.50
N GLU A 169 -4.31 -18.99 2.81
CA GLU A 169 -5.45 -18.28 3.40
C GLU A 169 -5.37 -16.78 3.10
N ALA A 170 -4.17 -16.20 3.18
CA ALA A 170 -3.94 -14.81 2.80
C ALA A 170 -4.26 -14.54 1.32
N GLU A 171 -3.92 -15.45 0.40
CA GLU A 171 -4.22 -15.32 -1.03
C GLU A 171 -5.72 -15.09 -1.30
N LYS A 172 -6.61 -15.67 -0.49
CA LYS A 172 -8.07 -15.54 -0.66
C LYS A 172 -8.61 -14.18 -0.21
N VAL A 173 -7.91 -13.53 0.71
CA VAL A 173 -8.35 -12.30 1.36
C VAL A 173 -7.78 -11.06 0.66
N VAL A 174 -6.65 -11.20 -0.03
CA VAL A 174 -5.98 -10.10 -0.73
C VAL A 174 -6.72 -9.70 -2.02
N PRO A 175 -7.15 -8.43 -2.17
CA PRO A 175 -7.89 -7.98 -3.35
C PRO A 175 -7.01 -7.88 -4.61
N ASP A 176 -5.75 -7.51 -4.46
CA ASP A 176 -4.85 -7.19 -5.57
C ASP A 176 -4.34 -8.44 -6.32
N GLU A 177 -4.51 -8.49 -7.64
CA GLU A 177 -4.05 -9.64 -8.46
C GLU A 177 -2.52 -9.78 -8.43
N ARG A 178 -1.79 -8.66 -8.52
CA ARG A 178 -0.32 -8.65 -8.46
C ARG A 178 0.19 -9.26 -7.16
N SER A 179 -0.42 -8.90 -6.02
CA SER A 179 -0.07 -9.45 -4.72
C SER A 179 -0.43 -10.94 -4.61
N ARG A 180 -1.56 -11.37 -5.20
CA ARG A 180 -1.93 -12.79 -5.28
C ARG A 180 -0.93 -13.61 -6.11
N GLU A 181 -0.43 -13.08 -7.22
CA GLU A 181 0.64 -13.73 -8.01
C GLU A 181 1.92 -13.93 -7.20
N PHE A 182 2.36 -12.91 -6.45
CA PHE A 182 3.52 -13.04 -5.55
C PHE A 182 3.32 -14.12 -4.49
N LEU A 183 2.12 -14.20 -3.88
CA LEU A 183 1.81 -15.24 -2.90
C LEU A 183 1.81 -16.64 -3.52
N ARG A 184 1.30 -16.81 -4.75
CA ARG A 184 1.38 -18.08 -5.48
C ARG A 184 2.82 -18.50 -5.76
N ALA A 185 3.65 -17.57 -6.22
CA ALA A 185 5.07 -17.83 -6.47
C ALA A 185 5.78 -18.26 -5.18
N ARG A 186 5.56 -17.53 -4.08
CA ARG A 186 6.15 -17.84 -2.78
C ARG A 186 5.71 -19.19 -2.22
N ARG A 187 4.42 -19.54 -2.39
CA ARG A 187 3.91 -20.86 -2.04
C ARG A 187 4.56 -21.96 -2.89
N GLY A 188 4.77 -21.72 -4.17
CA GLY A 188 5.51 -22.63 -5.05
C GLY A 188 6.94 -22.88 -4.57
N ASP A 189 7.62 -21.84 -4.09
CA ASP A 189 8.96 -21.97 -3.48
C ASP A 189 8.92 -22.81 -2.20
N LEU A 190 7.95 -22.56 -1.32
CA LEU A 190 7.78 -23.32 -0.07
C LEU A 190 7.44 -24.79 -0.31
N GLN A 191 6.61 -25.08 -1.30
CA GLN A 191 6.31 -26.46 -1.65
C GLN A 191 7.54 -27.20 -2.17
N ARG A 192 8.46 -26.52 -2.86
CA ARG A 192 9.76 -27.10 -3.27
C ARG A 192 10.65 -27.39 -2.07
N THR A 193 10.75 -26.47 -1.11
CA THR A 193 11.56 -26.70 0.11
C THR A 193 10.99 -27.81 0.97
N ILE A 194 9.68 -27.88 1.15
CA ILE A 194 9.01 -28.95 1.90
C ILE A 194 9.31 -30.32 1.27
N ARG A 195 9.16 -30.47 -0.06
CA ARG A 195 9.47 -31.73 -0.75
C ARG A 195 10.94 -32.12 -0.61
N GLY A 196 11.85 -31.15 -0.70
CA GLY A 196 13.28 -31.36 -0.48
C GLY A 196 13.57 -31.95 0.91
N LEU A 197 13.02 -31.31 1.96
CA LEU A 197 13.19 -31.76 3.34
C LEU A 197 12.53 -33.12 3.60
N GLU A 198 11.37 -33.39 3.03
CA GLU A 198 10.70 -34.70 3.11
C GLU A 198 11.55 -35.82 2.49
N MET A 199 12.18 -35.57 1.34
CA MET A 199 13.07 -36.54 0.70
C MET A 199 14.32 -36.81 1.54
N GLU A 200 14.99 -35.77 2.03
CA GLU A 200 16.17 -35.92 2.90
C GLU A 200 15.85 -36.71 4.18
N MET A 201 14.69 -36.43 4.78
CA MET A 201 14.27 -37.12 6.00
C MET A 201 13.93 -38.59 5.73
N ASN A 202 13.28 -38.89 4.61
CA ASN A 202 13.01 -40.26 4.18
C ASN A 202 14.30 -41.03 3.84
N GLU A 203 15.29 -40.38 3.25
CA GLU A 203 16.60 -40.97 2.97
C GLU A 203 17.39 -41.23 4.26
N ALA A 204 17.37 -40.30 5.22
CA ALA A 204 17.93 -40.50 6.55
C ALA A 204 17.24 -41.66 7.30
N ALA A 205 15.91 -41.78 7.19
CA ALA A 205 15.18 -42.89 7.79
C ALA A 205 15.53 -44.24 7.15
N ARG A 206 15.69 -44.28 5.81
CA ARG A 206 16.08 -45.49 5.07
C ARG A 206 17.50 -45.94 5.41
N THR A 207 18.46 -45.03 5.52
CA THR A 207 19.85 -45.35 5.88
C THR A 207 19.98 -45.85 7.32
N LEU A 208 19.18 -45.31 8.25
CA LEU A 208 19.10 -45.83 9.62
C LEU A 208 18.46 -47.23 9.66
N ALA A 209 17.39 -47.46 8.89
CA ALA A 209 16.75 -48.77 8.80
C ALA A 209 17.64 -49.83 8.14
N SER A 210 18.43 -49.47 7.11
CA SER A 210 19.38 -50.40 6.48
C SER A 210 20.57 -50.73 7.37
N ASN A 211 21.02 -49.80 8.22
CA ASN A 211 22.12 -50.03 9.16
C ASN A 211 21.69 -50.80 10.43
N ALA A 212 20.41 -50.79 10.79
CA ALA A 212 19.88 -51.60 11.89
C ALA A 212 19.68 -53.09 11.54
N ALA A 213 19.87 -53.48 10.27
CA ALA A 213 19.60 -54.83 9.77
C ALA A 213 20.85 -55.73 9.63
N ILE A 214 21.94 -55.44 10.35
CA ILE A 214 23.09 -56.37 10.45
C ILE A 214 22.91 -57.24 11.72
N PRO A 215 22.64 -58.55 11.61
CA PRO A 215 22.54 -59.41 12.80
C PRO A 215 23.93 -59.69 13.37
N ALA A 216 24.13 -59.35 14.63
CA ALA A 216 25.36 -59.64 15.36
C ALA A 216 25.31 -61.03 16.03
N SER A 217 26.23 -61.89 15.56
CA SER A 217 27.06 -62.83 16.35
C SER A 217 26.57 -64.26 16.69
N ALA A 218 27.33 -65.25 16.18
CA ALA A 218 27.87 -66.36 16.98
C ALA A 218 29.16 -67.00 16.38
N VAL A 219 30.31 -66.71 17.00
CA VAL A 219 31.44 -67.61 17.40
C VAL A 219 32.39 -68.29 16.34
N ALA A 220 33.60 -67.69 16.15
CA ALA A 220 35.01 -68.20 16.22
C ALA A 220 35.58 -69.51 15.51
N PRO A 221 36.94 -69.64 15.27
CA PRO A 221 37.62 -70.14 14.03
C PRO A 221 38.53 -71.41 14.22
N PRO A 222 39.61 -71.76 13.46
CA PRO A 222 40.15 -71.35 12.13
C PRO A 222 40.62 -72.52 11.18
N VAL A 223 40.47 -72.41 9.84
CA VAL A 223 41.31 -73.16 8.85
C VAL A 223 41.46 -72.34 7.56
N ALA A 224 42.70 -72.20 7.08
CA ALA A 224 43.09 -71.67 5.75
C ALA A 224 43.59 -72.85 4.87
N PRO A 225 43.91 -72.73 3.55
CA PRO A 225 43.96 -71.53 2.68
C PRO A 225 43.47 -71.70 1.19
N GLN A 226 43.47 -70.59 0.43
CA GLN A 226 43.53 -70.43 -1.07
C GLN A 226 42.22 -70.67 -1.89
N VAL A 227 41.80 -69.90 -2.92
CA VAL A 227 42.40 -68.82 -3.76
C VAL A 227 41.31 -67.99 -4.51
N HIS A 228 41.57 -66.69 -4.69
CA HIS A 228 41.10 -65.70 -5.70
C HIS A 228 39.59 -65.35 -5.85
N GLU A 229 39.20 -64.12 -5.47
CA GLU A 229 39.03 -62.96 -6.38
C GLU A 229 38.67 -61.71 -5.56
N ALA A 230 39.28 -60.57 -5.91
CA ALA A 230 39.22 -59.31 -5.20
C ALA A 230 38.11 -58.41 -5.75
N VAL A 231 37.30 -57.80 -4.89
CA VAL A 231 36.88 -56.40 -5.06
C VAL A 231 36.89 -55.73 -3.69
N ALA A 232 37.87 -54.86 -3.52
CA ALA A 232 38.21 -54.16 -2.30
C ALA A 232 37.21 -53.04 -1.96
N ALA A 233 37.13 -52.74 -0.66
CA ALA A 233 36.70 -51.46 -0.13
C ALA A 233 37.33 -50.29 -0.91
N PRO A 234 36.65 -49.13 -1.05
CA PRO A 234 37.22 -47.99 -1.74
C PRO A 234 38.53 -47.60 -1.04
N PRO A 235 39.67 -47.58 -1.75
CA PRO A 235 40.89 -47.06 -1.17
C PRO A 235 40.64 -45.60 -0.84
N THR A 236 41.03 -45.18 0.36
CA THR A 236 41.20 -43.77 0.70
C THR A 236 42.20 -43.18 -0.30
N MET A 237 41.70 -42.62 -1.40
CA MET A 237 42.55 -41.99 -2.40
C MET A 237 43.26 -40.83 -1.71
N ASP A 238 44.59 -40.90 -1.70
CA ASP A 238 45.44 -39.86 -1.18
C ASP A 238 45.14 -38.55 -1.91
N ILE A 239 45.04 -37.44 -1.17
CA ILE A 239 44.51 -36.16 -1.66
C ILE A 239 45.29 -35.67 -2.89
N ASN A 240 46.58 -36.01 -2.96
CA ASN A 240 47.46 -35.71 -4.08
C ASN A 240 47.08 -36.45 -5.36
N ALA A 241 46.63 -37.70 -5.28
CA ALA A 241 46.16 -38.46 -6.44
C ALA A 241 44.86 -37.87 -7.01
N ARG A 242 43.95 -37.42 -6.14
CA ARG A 242 42.72 -36.72 -6.54
C ARG A 242 43.00 -35.37 -7.18
N LEU A 243 44.03 -34.65 -6.73
CA LEU A 243 44.47 -33.40 -7.35
C LEU A 243 45.10 -33.61 -8.73
N GLU A 244 45.86 -34.68 -8.93
CA GLU A 244 46.37 -35.03 -10.25
C GLU A 244 45.26 -35.47 -11.20
N GLU A 245 44.24 -36.16 -10.71
CA GLU A 245 43.08 -36.55 -11.51
C GLU A 245 42.22 -35.34 -11.90
N LEU A 246 41.99 -34.39 -10.98
CA LEU A 246 41.34 -33.10 -11.27
C LEU A 246 42.12 -32.27 -12.29
N ARG A 247 43.47 -32.27 -12.22
CA ARG A 247 44.31 -31.59 -13.21
C ARG A 247 44.23 -32.24 -14.59
N ARG A 248 44.16 -33.58 -14.66
CA ARG A 248 43.94 -34.30 -15.93
C ARG A 248 42.55 -34.05 -16.51
N PHE A 249 41.53 -33.95 -15.65
CA PHE A 249 40.15 -33.67 -16.07
C PHE A 249 39.99 -32.24 -16.60
N ALA A 250 40.63 -31.25 -15.96
CA ALA A 250 40.67 -29.87 -16.45
C ALA A 250 41.37 -29.76 -17.82
N ALA A 251 42.51 -30.44 -17.99
CA ALA A 251 43.23 -30.47 -19.26
C ALA A 251 42.43 -31.15 -20.39
N GLN A 252 41.56 -32.12 -20.07
CA GLN A 252 40.65 -32.74 -21.05
C GLN A 252 39.46 -31.84 -21.43
N GLN A 253 38.95 -31.01 -20.51
CA GLN A 253 37.93 -30.03 -20.86
C GLN A 253 38.48 -28.88 -21.71
N ASP A 254 39.68 -28.40 -21.42
CA ASP A 254 40.32 -27.34 -22.21
C ASP A 254 40.69 -27.83 -23.63
N ALA A 255 41.05 -29.10 -23.79
CA ALA A 255 41.27 -29.71 -25.11
C ALA A 255 39.96 -29.93 -25.90
N ALA A 256 38.81 -30.03 -25.23
CA ALA A 256 37.49 -30.19 -25.84
C ALA A 256 36.77 -28.86 -26.16
N GLN A 257 37.30 -27.72 -25.70
CA GLN A 257 36.75 -26.38 -25.92
C GLN A 257 37.51 -25.54 -26.97
N THR A 258 37.94 -26.17 -28.07
CA THR A 258 38.25 -25.43 -29.32
C THR A 258 37.22 -25.74 -30.41
N PRO A 259 36.82 -24.72 -31.20
CA PRO A 259 35.41 -24.48 -31.49
C PRO A 259 34.95 -25.23 -32.74
N ARG A 260 33.95 -26.11 -32.59
CA ARG A 260 33.10 -26.55 -33.69
C ARG A 260 31.66 -26.14 -33.43
N GLY A 261 31.27 -25.04 -34.05
CA GLY A 261 30.10 -25.10 -34.93
C GLY A 261 28.73 -24.67 -34.41
N GLU A 262 28.59 -23.53 -33.72
CA GLU A 262 27.26 -22.88 -33.57
C GLU A 262 27.29 -21.34 -33.64
N ARG A 263 28.35 -20.73 -34.20
CA ARG A 263 28.45 -19.26 -34.38
C ARG A 263 28.19 -18.75 -35.80
N THR A 264 27.90 -19.62 -36.76
CA THR A 264 27.68 -19.22 -38.17
C THR A 264 26.22 -18.89 -38.51
N ASP A 265 25.27 -19.02 -37.58
CA ASP A 265 23.85 -18.83 -37.90
C ASP A 265 23.31 -17.42 -37.59
N LEU A 266 24.11 -16.54 -36.99
CA LEU A 266 23.67 -15.17 -36.68
C LEU A 266 23.74 -14.23 -37.89
N ALA A 267 24.79 -14.36 -38.71
CA ALA A 267 24.93 -13.60 -39.95
C ALA A 267 23.94 -14.09 -41.03
N ALA A 268 23.68 -15.40 -41.09
CA ALA A 268 22.68 -15.99 -41.99
C ALA A 268 21.25 -15.61 -41.56
N ARG A 269 20.94 -15.62 -40.25
CA ARG A 269 19.66 -15.11 -39.72
C ARG A 269 19.48 -13.61 -39.95
N LEU A 270 20.53 -12.80 -39.80
CA LEU A 270 20.47 -11.36 -40.10
C LEU A 270 20.29 -11.08 -41.60
N ALA A 271 20.85 -11.92 -42.48
CA ALA A 271 20.62 -11.83 -43.92
C ALA A 271 19.21 -12.31 -44.33
N ALA A 272 18.64 -13.30 -43.65
CA ALA A 272 17.26 -13.73 -43.85
C ALA A 272 16.25 -12.68 -43.38
N LEU A 273 16.48 -12.04 -42.23
CA LEU A 273 15.66 -10.94 -41.70
C LEU A 273 15.73 -9.65 -42.53
N LYS A 274 16.82 -9.44 -43.27
CA LYS A 274 16.96 -8.30 -44.20
C LYS A 274 16.27 -8.52 -45.55
N ASN A 275 16.01 -9.76 -45.93
CA ASN A 275 15.42 -10.12 -47.23
C ASN A 275 13.97 -10.60 -47.13
N GLU A 276 13.44 -10.80 -45.94
CA GLU A 276 12.01 -10.94 -45.74
C GLU A 276 11.36 -9.57 -45.94
N LYS A 277 10.92 -9.33 -47.18
CA LYS A 277 9.87 -8.37 -47.48
C LYS A 277 8.71 -8.70 -46.54
N ALA A 278 8.68 -8.02 -45.39
CA ALA A 278 7.48 -7.88 -44.61
C ALA A 278 6.43 -7.37 -45.60
N GLY A 279 5.47 -8.25 -45.90
CA GLY A 279 4.29 -7.87 -46.65
C GLY A 279 3.63 -6.64 -46.01
N PRO A 280 2.78 -5.93 -46.75
CA PRO A 280 2.19 -4.68 -46.30
C PRO A 280 1.67 -4.83 -44.87
N ALA A 281 2.21 -4.04 -43.94
CA ALA A 281 1.71 -4.02 -42.58
C ALA A 281 0.20 -3.70 -42.62
N PRO A 282 -0.64 -4.41 -41.86
CA PRO A 282 -2.05 -4.07 -41.76
C PRO A 282 -2.18 -2.61 -41.31
N ALA A 283 -3.02 -1.85 -42.01
CA ALA A 283 -3.15 -0.41 -41.82
C ALA A 283 -3.44 -0.07 -40.36
N VAL A 284 -2.78 0.97 -39.86
CA VAL A 284 -3.04 1.49 -38.52
C VAL A 284 -4.39 2.19 -38.58
N GLU A 285 -5.43 1.53 -38.08
CA GLU A 285 -6.78 2.10 -38.02
C GLU A 285 -6.78 3.34 -37.12
N ASP A 286 -7.41 4.40 -37.62
CA ASP A 286 -7.47 5.69 -36.95
C ASP A 286 -8.24 5.58 -35.62
N LEU A 287 -7.88 6.39 -34.62
CA LEU A 287 -8.42 6.28 -33.25
C LEU A 287 -9.96 6.36 -33.23
N THR A 288 -10.52 7.12 -34.17
CA THR A 288 -11.93 7.29 -34.48
C THR A 288 -12.60 6.00 -34.99
N GLU A 289 -11.94 5.21 -35.83
CA GLU A 289 -12.46 3.90 -36.28
C GLU A 289 -12.41 2.86 -35.16
N ARG A 290 -11.37 2.89 -34.32
CA ARG A 290 -11.28 2.07 -33.10
C ARG A 290 -12.41 2.38 -32.12
N LEU A 291 -12.70 3.67 -31.90
CA LEU A 291 -13.81 4.11 -31.04
C LEU A 291 -15.19 3.79 -31.64
N ARG A 292 -15.30 3.74 -32.97
CA ARG A 292 -16.51 3.36 -33.68
C ARG A 292 -16.78 1.85 -33.61
N ARG A 293 -15.73 1.03 -33.78
CA ARG A 293 -15.80 -0.43 -33.56
C ARG A 293 -16.11 -0.79 -32.11
N LEU A 294 -15.53 -0.08 -31.14
CA LEU A 294 -15.84 -0.26 -29.72
C LEU A 294 -17.31 0.10 -29.39
N ARG A 295 -17.96 0.91 -30.24
CA ARG A 295 -19.38 1.26 -30.15
C ARG A 295 -20.33 0.31 -30.90
N GLY A 296 -19.82 -0.63 -31.70
CA GLY A 296 -20.62 -1.71 -32.30
C GLY A 296 -21.21 -1.45 -33.69
N ASP A 297 -20.84 -0.37 -34.38
CA ASP A 297 -21.35 -0.08 -35.73
C ASP A 297 -20.39 -0.65 -36.79
N THR A 298 -20.73 -1.79 -37.41
CA THR A 298 -20.02 -2.31 -38.59
C THR A 298 -20.87 -2.13 -39.83
N ASP A 299 -20.39 -1.31 -40.78
CA ASP A 299 -20.78 -1.45 -42.18
C ASP A 299 -19.61 -1.08 -43.12
N VAL A 300 -19.51 -1.87 -44.19
CA VAL A 300 -18.37 -2.01 -45.12
C VAL A 300 -18.43 -0.97 -46.25
N LYS A 301 -17.32 -0.27 -46.57
CA LYS A 301 -16.78 -0.11 -47.96
C LYS A 301 -15.51 0.75 -48.08
N VAL A 302 -14.54 0.14 -48.76
CA VAL A 302 -13.46 0.62 -49.64
C VAL A 302 -13.52 2.10 -50.10
N GLY A 303 -12.39 2.80 -50.07
CA GLY A 303 -12.13 3.98 -50.92
C GLY A 303 -10.93 4.81 -50.50
N ALA A 304 -9.97 4.99 -51.41
CA ALA A 304 -8.65 5.61 -51.24
C ALA A 304 -8.59 7.15 -51.33
N ALA A 305 -7.44 7.71 -50.92
CA ALA A 305 -6.73 8.97 -51.33
C ALA A 305 -6.29 9.80 -50.09
N ILE A 306 -5.00 9.77 -49.69
CA ILE A 306 -3.89 10.66 -50.08
C ILE A 306 -4.13 12.13 -49.65
N GLU A 307 -3.37 12.66 -48.68
CA GLU A 307 -2.35 13.73 -48.86
C GLU A 307 -1.81 14.31 -47.51
N GLY A 308 -0.49 14.55 -47.44
CA GLY A 308 0.21 15.49 -46.54
C GLY A 308 0.33 15.10 -45.06
N ASP A 309 1.43 15.31 -44.35
CA ASP A 309 2.66 16.06 -44.62
C ASP A 309 3.75 15.58 -43.65
N ASN A 310 5.00 15.60 -44.11
CA ASN A 310 6.17 15.18 -43.34
C ASN A 310 6.56 16.26 -42.34
N ALA A 311 6.56 15.92 -41.05
CA ALA A 311 7.35 16.65 -40.06
C ALA A 311 8.00 15.67 -39.07
N ASP A 312 9.32 15.56 -39.20
CA ASP A 312 10.29 15.28 -38.16
C ASP A 312 10.16 13.95 -37.39
N ARG A 313 10.66 12.89 -38.04
CA ARG A 313 11.17 11.72 -37.33
C ARG A 313 12.48 12.07 -36.61
N LYS A 314 12.42 12.82 -35.52
CA LYS A 314 13.53 12.98 -34.56
C LYS A 314 13.90 11.61 -33.99
N SER A 315 15.20 11.30 -33.98
CA SER A 315 15.72 10.05 -33.43
C SER A 315 15.34 9.92 -31.95
N ALA A 316 15.23 8.70 -31.43
CA ALA A 316 15.01 8.48 -30.00
C ALA A 316 16.09 9.18 -29.14
N VAL A 317 17.30 9.32 -29.69
CA VAL A 317 18.40 10.05 -29.06
C VAL A 317 18.12 11.56 -29.02
N ASP A 318 17.55 12.14 -30.08
CA ASP A 318 17.24 13.58 -30.11
C ASP A 318 16.13 13.93 -29.11
N ARG A 319 15.18 13.01 -28.87
CA ARG A 319 14.14 13.19 -27.85
C ARG A 319 14.72 13.18 -26.44
N VAL A 320 15.73 12.36 -26.18
CA VAL A 320 16.43 12.32 -24.89
C VAL A 320 17.25 13.59 -24.68
N ILE A 321 17.91 14.09 -25.74
CA ILE A 321 18.66 15.35 -25.67
C ILE A 321 17.72 16.53 -25.39
N GLU A 322 16.57 16.60 -26.07
CA GLU A 322 15.57 17.66 -25.85
C GLU A 322 15.03 17.61 -24.41
N GLN A 323 14.76 16.41 -23.89
CA GLN A 323 14.33 16.23 -22.50
C GLN A 323 15.39 16.68 -21.47
N VAL A 324 16.65 16.28 -21.62
CA VAL A 324 17.74 16.70 -20.70
C VAL A 324 17.97 18.21 -20.79
N THR A 325 17.80 18.80 -21.97
CA THR A 325 17.93 20.26 -22.15
C THR A 325 16.81 21.00 -21.44
N ASP A 326 15.57 20.48 -21.49
CA ASP A 326 14.43 21.03 -20.76
C ASP A 326 14.57 20.85 -19.23
N GLU A 327 15.14 19.74 -18.76
CA GLU A 327 15.43 19.52 -17.33
C GLU A 327 16.47 20.51 -16.78
N ILE A 328 17.55 20.79 -17.53
CA ILE A 328 18.53 21.83 -17.18
C ILE A 328 17.88 23.22 -17.17
N ALA A 329 17.00 23.51 -18.13
CA ALA A 329 16.31 24.80 -18.20
C ALA A 329 15.30 25.01 -17.04
N LEU A 330 14.77 23.93 -16.49
CA LEU A 330 13.82 23.95 -15.37
C LEU A 330 14.49 23.93 -13.99
N GLY A 331 15.82 23.84 -13.91
CA GLY A 331 16.57 24.01 -12.66
C GLY A 331 16.22 22.99 -11.57
N ILE A 332 15.88 21.76 -11.98
CA ILE A 332 15.66 20.65 -11.06
C ILE A 332 17.04 20.06 -10.78
N GLU A 333 17.73 20.59 -9.77
CA GLU A 333 18.89 19.91 -9.17
C GLU A 333 18.38 18.69 -8.41
N ASP A 334 19.01 17.53 -8.63
CA ASP A 334 18.81 16.36 -7.80
C ASP A 334 19.23 16.73 -6.37
N ASP A 335 18.27 16.87 -5.46
CA ASP A 335 18.54 17.08 -4.04
C ASP A 335 19.31 15.86 -3.51
N ASP A 336 20.62 16.04 -3.35
CA ASP A 336 21.48 15.11 -2.64
C ASP A 336 20.93 14.93 -1.21
N ILE A 337 20.77 13.66 -0.81
CA ILE A 337 20.36 13.26 0.52
C ILE A 337 21.49 13.65 1.50
N ASP A 338 21.27 14.73 2.25
CA ASP A 338 22.10 15.09 3.40
C ASP A 338 21.85 14.08 4.54
N GLU A 339 22.68 13.04 4.58
CA GLU A 339 23.00 12.32 5.82
C GLU A 339 24.04 13.15 6.59
N ASP A 340 23.64 13.74 7.72
CA ASP A 340 24.37 13.75 9.01
C ASP A 340 23.82 14.84 9.96
N GLU A 341 23.46 14.46 11.20
CA GLU A 341 24.10 14.96 12.44
C GLU A 341 23.34 14.48 13.70
N GLU A 342 24.05 13.69 14.51
CA GLU A 342 23.79 13.47 15.94
C GLU A 342 24.00 14.77 16.76
N LEU A 343 23.68 14.71 18.06
CA LEU A 343 23.88 15.69 19.15
C LEU A 343 22.66 16.63 19.38
N ASP A 344 22.19 16.93 20.59
CA ASP A 344 22.73 16.73 21.93
C ASP A 344 21.60 16.87 22.96
N GLU A 345 21.83 16.34 24.16
CA GLU A 345 20.95 16.44 25.32
C GLU A 345 20.95 17.85 25.92
N SER A 346 19.83 18.29 26.52
CA SER A 346 19.84 19.24 27.65
C SER A 346 18.50 19.29 28.38
N ASP A 347 18.56 18.80 29.62
CA ASP A 347 17.66 19.10 30.73
C ASP A 347 17.51 20.62 30.97
N SER A 348 16.34 21.05 31.42
CA SER A 348 16.19 22.24 32.27
C SER A 348 14.87 22.21 33.05
N ASP A 349 15.04 22.00 34.34
CA ASP A 349 14.05 22.05 35.41
C ASP A 349 13.42 23.44 35.66
N SER A 350 12.15 23.39 36.06
CA SER A 350 11.53 24.15 37.15
C SER A 350 11.58 25.69 37.17
N LYS A 351 10.38 26.31 37.14
CA LYS A 351 9.94 27.25 38.19
C LYS A 351 8.44 27.58 38.12
N SER A 352 7.78 27.37 39.25
CA SER A 352 6.44 27.83 39.61
C SER A 352 6.42 29.31 40.02
N ASP A 353 5.21 29.78 40.32
CA ASP A 353 4.80 30.98 41.07
C ASP A 353 4.26 32.12 40.19
N ASN A 354 3.24 32.89 40.55
CA ASN A 354 2.14 32.80 41.51
C ASN A 354 1.23 34.00 41.18
N SER A 355 -0.08 33.80 41.22
CA SER A 355 -1.17 34.73 41.55
C SER A 355 -0.96 36.27 41.49
N SER A 356 -1.87 36.95 40.80
CA SER A 356 -2.55 38.12 41.39
C SER A 356 -3.93 38.36 40.77
N SER A 357 -4.91 38.31 41.65
CA SER A 357 -6.32 38.57 41.46
C SER A 357 -6.66 40.07 41.63
N SER A 358 -7.85 40.42 41.16
CA SER A 358 -8.74 41.48 41.69
C SER A 358 -8.56 42.93 41.17
N ARG A 359 -9.56 43.42 40.43
CA ARG A 359 -10.35 44.60 40.86
C ARG A 359 -11.66 44.80 40.10
N SER A 360 -12.72 44.65 40.88
CA SER A 360 -14.11 45.10 40.79
C SER A 360 -14.33 46.54 40.28
N SER A 361 -15.40 46.80 39.52
CA SER A 361 -16.70 47.33 40.02
C SER A 361 -17.50 48.17 39.00
N ARG A 362 -18.85 48.04 39.08
CA ARG A 362 -19.90 49.06 38.81
C ARG A 362 -20.16 49.46 37.34
N SER A 363 -21.37 49.79 36.86
CA SER A 363 -22.80 49.70 37.22
C SER A 363 -23.51 50.67 36.26
N SER A 364 -24.72 50.35 35.76
CA SER A 364 -25.80 51.25 35.23
C SER A 364 -26.37 50.70 33.90
N SER A 365 -27.55 50.07 33.88
CA SER A 365 -28.90 50.67 33.82
C SER A 365 -29.19 51.44 32.53
N SER A 366 -30.04 50.88 31.67
CA SER A 366 -31.07 51.65 30.94
C SER A 366 -32.13 50.71 30.37
N SER A 367 -33.25 50.66 31.08
CA SER A 367 -34.56 50.29 30.57
C SER A 367 -35.10 51.45 29.72
N SER A 368 -35.44 51.21 28.46
CA SER A 368 -36.34 52.08 27.70
C SER A 368 -37.29 51.25 26.85
N SER A 369 -38.52 51.23 27.33
CA SER A 369 -39.76 50.91 26.65
C SER A 369 -40.07 51.89 25.52
N GLU A 370 -40.51 51.39 24.37
CA GLU A 370 -41.41 52.08 23.42
C GLU A 370 -42.03 51.00 22.49
N SER A 371 -43.23 50.51 22.79
CA SER A 371 -44.51 51.13 22.44
C SER A 371 -44.60 51.54 20.97
N ASN A 372 -45.11 50.67 20.10
CA ASN A 372 -45.97 51.14 19.00
C ASN A 372 -47.02 50.10 18.60
N LYS A 373 -48.27 50.47 18.89
CA LYS A 373 -49.53 49.77 18.65
C LYS A 373 -50.40 50.73 17.85
N SER A 374 -50.84 50.33 16.65
CA SER A 374 -51.89 50.91 15.78
C SER A 374 -51.64 50.38 14.36
N ARG A 375 -52.55 49.91 13.49
CA ARG A 375 -54.01 49.88 13.30
C ARG A 375 -54.24 48.75 12.25
N GLU A 376 -55.13 47.79 12.42
CA GLU A 376 -56.58 47.82 12.15
C GLU A 376 -57.00 47.92 10.66
N ALA A 377 -57.96 47.05 10.31
CA ALA A 377 -58.78 46.90 9.09
C ALA A 377 -58.15 46.12 7.92
N GLY A 378 -58.78 45.09 7.32
CA GLY A 378 -60.12 44.56 7.43
C GLY A 378 -60.49 43.81 6.12
N LYS A 379 -61.56 43.00 6.19
CA LYS A 379 -62.26 42.22 5.12
C LYS A 379 -61.68 40.82 4.82
N LYS A 380 -62.28 39.73 5.30
CA LYS A 380 -63.58 39.07 4.96
C LYS A 380 -63.67 38.50 3.53
N SER A 381 -64.06 37.22 3.52
CA SER A 381 -64.65 36.41 2.43
C SER A 381 -63.62 35.76 1.50
N LYS A 382 -63.74 34.51 1.05
CA LYS A 382 -64.95 33.71 0.86
C LYS A 382 -64.60 32.21 0.76
N LYS A 383 -65.49 31.41 1.34
CA LYS A 383 -65.67 29.96 1.28
C LYS A 383 -66.20 29.53 -0.09
N THR A 384 -65.69 28.43 -0.64
CA THR A 384 -66.37 27.39 -1.47
C THR A 384 -65.29 26.38 -1.85
N LYS A 385 -65.27 25.19 -1.24
CA LYS A 385 -65.98 23.94 -1.59
C LYS A 385 -65.11 23.07 -2.49
#